data_AF-A0A7U9RZ62-F1
#
_entry.id   AF-A0A7U9RZ62-F1
#
_cell.length_a   1.000
_cell.length_b   1.000
_cell.length_c   1.000
_cell.angle_alpha   90.00
_cell.angle_beta   90.00
_cell.angle_gamma   90.00
#
_symmetry.space_group_name_H-M   'P 1'
#
loop_
_entity.id
_entity.type
_entity.pdbx_description
1 polymer ?
#
loop_
_entity_poly.entity_id
_entity_poly.type
_entity_poly.pdbx_seq_one_letter_code
_entity_poly.pdbx_strand_id
1 'polypeptide(L)'
;MASGAAAYVCYHSPWGLGVFPAAYFLFGKCFKRRWEHRRRAELNLEFKDYLYAVSGALSAGYSAERAFVSALGDVRHLHGEDCILLKRLGRMEQRLFMQETIETILRDFAAESGSEDIENFVEIFCFAKRGGGDFIHLIAVSVGRICDKIEVTEEIYTVMAEKRLEQNIMCVVPAGVLLFFQLTSPEFIGLLYGNLTGILIMTAALVLYAAAFVLGVRMMEVEV
;
A
#
# COMPACT_ATOMS: atom_id res chain seq x y z
N MET A 1 1.62 -21.85 -7.49
CA MET A 1 1.98 -22.92 -8.46
C MET A 1 3.23 -22.59 -9.30
N ALA A 2 3.57 -21.33 -9.56
CA ALA A 2 4.80 -20.96 -10.29
C ALA A 2 6.13 -21.22 -9.54
N SER A 3 6.08 -21.47 -8.22
CA SER A 3 7.25 -21.71 -7.37
C SER A 3 7.87 -23.11 -7.55
N GLY A 4 7.12 -24.11 -8.01
CA GLY A 4 7.63 -25.48 -8.20
C GLY A 4 8.48 -25.65 -9.47
N ALA A 5 8.13 -24.93 -10.54
CA ALA A 5 8.86 -25.02 -11.81
C ALA A 5 10.23 -24.32 -11.73
N ALA A 6 10.32 -23.19 -11.02
CA ALA A 6 11.59 -22.51 -10.77
C ALA A 6 12.54 -23.32 -9.87
N ALA A 7 11.99 -24.11 -8.94
CA ALA A 7 12.76 -25.02 -8.10
C ALA A 7 13.34 -26.21 -8.89
N TYR A 8 12.62 -26.71 -9.89
CA TYR A 8 13.08 -27.83 -10.72
C TYR A 8 14.26 -27.45 -11.64
N VAL A 9 14.25 -26.24 -12.20
CA VAL A 9 15.33 -25.73 -13.06
C VAL A 9 16.63 -25.44 -12.27
N CYS A 10 16.53 -25.17 -10.97
CA CYS A 10 17.71 -24.90 -10.11
C CYS A 10 18.31 -26.15 -9.45
N TYR A 11 17.68 -27.33 -9.51
CA TYR A 11 18.07 -28.49 -8.71
C TYR A 11 19.32 -29.25 -9.21
N HIS A 12 20.00 -28.75 -10.25
CA HIS A 12 21.28 -29.32 -10.69
C HIS A 12 22.52 -28.65 -10.04
N SER A 13 22.36 -27.59 -9.22
CA SER A 13 23.50 -26.91 -8.56
C SER A 13 23.24 -26.61 -7.07
N PRO A 14 24.16 -26.99 -6.15
CA PRO A 14 23.99 -26.82 -4.69
C PRO A 14 23.92 -25.35 -4.22
N TRP A 15 24.16 -24.38 -5.11
CA TRP A 15 24.13 -22.94 -4.79
C TRP A 15 22.73 -22.33 -4.77
N GLY A 16 21.72 -22.99 -5.35
CA GLY A 16 20.32 -22.54 -5.28
C GLY A 16 19.68 -22.67 -3.89
N LEU A 17 20.27 -23.49 -3.01
CA LEU A 17 19.69 -23.87 -1.72
C LEU A 17 19.80 -22.77 -0.65
N GLY A 18 20.74 -21.82 -0.79
CA GLY A 18 20.90 -20.69 0.13
C GLY A 18 20.11 -19.44 -0.29
N VAL A 19 19.93 -19.23 -1.60
CA VAL A 19 19.24 -18.05 -2.16
C VAL A 19 17.73 -18.13 -1.94
N PHE A 20 17.14 -19.33 -2.03
CA PHE A 20 15.70 -19.55 -1.87
C PHE A 20 15.14 -19.21 -0.47
N PRO A 21 15.74 -19.65 0.66
CA PRO A 21 15.23 -19.32 1.99
C PRO A 21 15.44 -17.84 2.34
N ALA A 22 16.56 -17.23 1.91
CA ALA A 22 16.79 -15.79 2.08
C ALA A 22 15.78 -14.97 1.26
N ALA A 23 15.53 -15.35 0.00
CA ALA A 23 14.52 -14.73 -0.85
C ALA A 23 13.12 -14.92 -0.26
N TYR A 24 12.75 -16.11 0.21
CA TYR A 24 11.46 -16.40 0.83
C TYR A 24 11.22 -15.58 2.11
N PHE A 25 12.23 -15.47 2.98
CA PHE A 25 12.15 -14.67 4.20
C PHE A 25 12.02 -13.17 3.91
N LEU A 26 12.80 -12.65 2.94
CA LEU A 26 12.69 -11.26 2.48
C LEU A 26 11.33 -11.00 1.80
N PHE A 27 10.84 -11.94 0.97
CA PHE A 27 9.53 -11.84 0.34
C PHE A 27 8.41 -11.81 1.38
N GLY A 28 8.47 -12.66 2.41
CA GLY A 28 7.45 -12.70 3.47
C GLY A 28 7.38 -11.38 4.26
N LYS A 29 8.52 -10.80 4.62
CA LYS A 29 8.57 -9.53 5.36
C LYS A 29 8.11 -8.35 4.49
N CYS A 30 8.52 -8.31 3.23
CA CYS A 30 8.10 -7.29 2.27
C CYS A 30 6.60 -7.41 1.94
N PHE A 31 6.06 -8.63 1.82
CA PHE A 31 4.64 -8.84 1.56
C PHE A 31 3.76 -8.40 2.73
N LYS A 32 4.17 -8.66 3.97
CA LYS A 32 3.46 -8.21 5.17
C LYS A 32 3.46 -6.68 5.28
N ARG A 33 4.60 -6.03 5.05
CA ARG A 33 4.70 -4.57 4.98
C ARG A 33 3.81 -4.00 3.88
N ARG A 34 3.88 -4.56 2.67
CA ARG A 34 3.06 -4.13 1.55
C ARG A 34 1.55 -4.27 1.83
N TRP A 35 1.14 -5.30 2.55
CA TRP A 35 -0.25 -5.47 2.99
C TRP A 35 -0.68 -4.38 3.99
N GLU A 36 0.17 -4.07 4.97
CA GLU A 36 -0.09 -3.01 5.94
C GLU A 36 -0.14 -1.63 5.27
N HIS A 37 0.80 -1.33 4.36
CA HIS A 37 0.78 -0.09 3.56
C HIS A 37 -0.46 0.02 2.68
N ARG A 38 -0.83 -1.04 1.94
CA ARG A 38 -2.04 -1.04 1.12
C ARG A 38 -3.29 -0.78 1.95
N ARG A 39 -3.41 -1.43 3.11
CA ARG A 39 -4.57 -1.28 3.99
C ARG A 39 -4.65 0.13 4.59
N ARG A 40 -3.52 0.76 4.88
CA ARG A 40 -3.46 2.18 5.29
C ARG A 40 -3.82 3.13 4.16
N ALA A 41 -3.34 2.87 2.95
CA ALA A 41 -3.67 3.67 1.77
C ALA A 41 -5.18 3.60 1.45
N GLU A 42 -5.77 2.41 1.52
CA GLU A 42 -7.21 2.20 1.35
C GLU A 42 -8.02 2.94 2.42
N LEU A 43 -7.61 2.85 3.69
CA LEU A 43 -8.24 3.62 4.78
C LEU A 43 -8.12 5.14 4.56
N ASN A 44 -6.99 5.64 4.06
CA ASN A 44 -6.82 7.07 3.77
C ASN A 44 -7.74 7.53 2.64
N LEU A 45 -7.93 6.72 1.60
CA LEU A 45 -8.89 7.01 0.53
C LEU A 45 -10.33 7.06 1.05
N GLU A 46 -10.75 6.05 1.82
CA GLU A 46 -12.07 6.06 2.46
C GLU A 46 -12.25 7.28 3.38
N PHE A 47 -11.20 7.67 4.11
CA PHE A 47 -11.21 8.84 4.98
C PHE A 47 -11.30 10.16 4.19
N LYS A 48 -10.67 10.26 3.02
CA LYS A 48 -10.82 11.40 2.09
C LYS A 48 -12.29 11.63 1.75
N ASP A 49 -12.95 10.58 1.27
CA ASP A 49 -14.35 10.65 0.83
C ASP A 49 -15.29 10.94 2.01
N TYR A 50 -14.98 10.36 3.18
CA TYR A 50 -15.66 10.68 4.43
C TYR A 50 -15.56 12.17 4.78
N LEU A 51 -14.35 12.75 4.74
CA LEU A 51 -14.13 14.15 5.04
C LEU A 51 -14.83 15.10 4.04
N TYR A 52 -14.90 14.71 2.77
CA TYR A 52 -15.70 15.45 1.79
C TYR A 52 -17.18 15.49 2.16
N ALA A 53 -17.76 14.35 2.53
CA ALA A 53 -19.15 14.28 2.99
C ALA A 53 -19.36 15.10 4.28
N VAL A 54 -18.42 15.04 5.24
CA VAL A 54 -18.45 15.86 6.46
C VAL A 54 -18.42 17.36 6.13
N SER A 55 -17.52 17.79 5.25
CA SER A 55 -17.40 19.19 4.84
C SER A 55 -18.69 19.69 4.15
N GLY A 56 -19.29 18.86 3.30
CA GLY A 56 -20.58 19.13 2.67
C GLY A 56 -21.70 19.31 3.70
N ALA A 57 -21.80 18.40 4.67
CA ALA A 57 -22.79 18.47 5.75
C ALA A 57 -22.58 19.70 6.65
N LEU A 58 -21.34 20.02 7.04
CA LEU A 58 -21.04 21.23 7.81
C LEU A 58 -21.44 22.50 7.04
N SER A 59 -21.15 22.55 5.73
CA SER A 59 -21.53 23.68 4.85
C SER A 59 -23.05 23.83 4.71
N ALA A 60 -23.79 22.73 4.80
CA ALA A 60 -25.25 22.73 4.84
C ALA A 60 -25.85 23.12 6.21
N GLY A 61 -25.00 23.48 7.19
CA GLY A 61 -25.42 23.97 8.51
C GLY A 61 -25.69 22.85 9.54
N TYR A 62 -25.26 21.61 9.28
CA TYR A 62 -25.31 20.56 10.29
C TYR A 62 -24.33 20.86 11.44
N SER A 63 -24.68 20.42 12.66
CA SER A 63 -23.73 20.40 13.77
C SER A 63 -22.60 19.42 13.47
N ALA A 64 -21.43 19.62 14.09
CA ALA A 64 -20.27 18.74 13.89
C ALA A 64 -20.62 17.27 14.13
N GLU A 65 -21.27 16.94 15.24
CA GLU A 65 -21.68 15.57 15.54
C GLU A 65 -22.59 14.97 14.45
N ARG A 66 -23.59 15.72 13.98
CA ARG A 66 -24.46 15.26 12.90
C ARG A 66 -23.74 15.14 11.56
N ALA A 67 -22.81 16.04 11.26
CA ALA A 67 -22.06 16.00 10.01
C ALA A 67 -21.22 14.72 9.91
N PHE A 68 -20.51 14.35 10.98
CA PHE A 68 -19.73 13.12 11.04
C PHE A 68 -20.61 11.86 11.01
N VAL A 69 -21.75 11.85 11.70
CA VAL A 69 -22.67 10.70 11.65
C VAL A 69 -23.30 10.55 10.27
N SER A 70 -23.78 11.64 9.66
CA SER A 70 -24.41 11.62 8.34
C SER A 70 -23.44 11.14 7.26
N ALA A 71 -22.18 11.59 7.31
CA ALA A 71 -21.15 11.21 6.36
C ALA A 71 -20.84 9.70 6.37
N LEU A 72 -21.10 8.97 7.47
CA LEU A 72 -20.93 7.52 7.49
C LEU A 72 -21.95 6.82 6.59
N GLY A 73 -23.16 7.38 6.45
CA GLY A 73 -24.16 6.90 5.51
C GLY A 73 -23.71 7.03 4.07
N ASP A 74 -23.10 8.16 3.71
CA ASP A 74 -22.60 8.43 2.37
C ASP A 74 -21.43 7.50 2.01
N VAL A 75 -20.49 7.30 2.93
CA VAL A 75 -19.37 6.35 2.76
C VAL A 75 -19.87 4.90 2.59
N ARG A 76 -20.94 4.51 3.31
CA ARG A 76 -21.56 3.19 3.14
C ARG A 76 -22.14 3.00 1.74
N HIS A 77 -22.65 4.05 1.13
CA HIS A 77 -23.14 3.99 -0.24
C HIS A 77 -21.99 3.90 -1.26
N LEU A 78 -20.90 4.64 -1.02
CA LEU A 78 -19.74 4.72 -1.93
C LEU A 78 -18.84 3.46 -1.89
N HIS A 79 -18.51 2.99 -0.69
CA HIS A 79 -17.50 1.93 -0.47
C HIS A 79 -18.11 0.58 -0.03
N GLY A 80 -19.43 0.53 0.22
CA GLY A 80 -20.11 -0.65 0.74
C GLY A 80 -19.98 -0.85 2.25
N GLU A 81 -20.66 -1.86 2.81
CA GLU A 81 -20.75 -2.07 4.27
C GLU A 81 -19.48 -2.62 4.92
N ASP A 82 -18.60 -3.21 4.11
CA ASP A 82 -17.41 -3.93 4.57
C ASP A 82 -16.14 -3.06 4.62
N CYS A 83 -16.25 -1.77 4.33
CA CYS A 83 -15.11 -0.86 4.27
C CYS A 83 -14.45 -0.67 5.65
N ILE A 84 -13.16 -0.32 5.63
CA ILE A 84 -12.32 -0.32 6.84
C ILE A 84 -12.78 0.77 7.81
N LEU A 85 -13.17 1.94 7.27
CA LEU A 85 -13.66 3.10 8.00
C LEU A 85 -14.97 2.79 8.71
N LEU A 86 -15.95 2.15 8.06
CA LEU A 86 -17.22 1.78 8.68
C LEU A 86 -17.07 0.74 9.78
N LYS A 87 -16.14 -0.22 9.63
CA LYS A 87 -15.85 -1.18 10.70
C LYS A 87 -15.36 -0.51 11.98
N ARG A 88 -14.70 0.64 11.87
CA ARG A 88 -14.12 1.38 13.00
C ARG A 88 -15.04 2.47 13.53
N LEU A 89 -15.67 3.24 12.65
CA LEU A 89 -16.54 4.37 12.99
C LEU A 89 -18.04 4.04 12.96
N GLY A 90 -18.45 2.85 12.54
CA GLY A 90 -19.87 2.47 12.41
C GLY A 90 -20.63 2.44 13.75
N ARG A 91 -19.92 2.43 14.88
CA ARG A 91 -20.51 2.58 16.22
C ARG A 91 -20.50 4.02 16.76
N MET A 92 -20.10 5.00 15.95
CA MET A 92 -20.01 6.41 16.36
C MET A 92 -21.35 6.93 16.89
N GLU A 93 -22.45 6.69 16.19
CA GLU A 93 -23.79 7.16 16.61
C GLU A 93 -24.18 6.59 17.98
N GLN A 94 -23.91 5.29 18.21
CA GLN A 94 -24.16 4.63 19.49
C GLN A 94 -23.27 5.20 20.60
N ARG A 95 -21.99 5.48 20.34
CA ARG A 95 -21.06 6.08 21.31
C ARG A 95 -21.46 7.52 21.67
N LEU A 96 -21.90 8.31 20.69
CA LEU A 96 -22.43 9.66 20.93
C LEU A 96 -23.70 9.61 21.79
N PHE A 97 -24.60 8.64 21.56
CA PHE A 97 -25.78 8.44 22.40
C PHE A 97 -25.42 8.10 23.86
N MET A 98 -24.30 7.41 24.07
CA MET A 98 -23.74 7.12 25.39
C MET A 98 -22.99 8.31 26.04
N GLN A 99 -23.21 9.54 25.54
CA GLN A 99 -22.60 10.79 26.02
C GLN A 99 -21.08 10.86 25.87
N GLU A 100 -20.50 10.03 25.00
CA GLU A 100 -19.10 10.17 24.63
C GLU A 100 -18.91 11.31 23.65
N THR A 101 -17.89 12.13 23.84
CA THR A 101 -17.59 13.26 22.95
C THR A 101 -17.01 12.78 21.62
N ILE A 102 -17.42 13.40 20.51
CA ILE A 102 -16.90 13.09 19.17
C ILE A 102 -15.37 13.18 19.09
N GLU A 103 -14.76 14.09 19.84
CA GLU A 103 -13.31 14.25 19.97
C GLU A 103 -12.64 12.96 20.46
N THR A 104 -13.25 12.26 21.42
CA THR A 104 -12.72 11.00 21.97
C THR A 104 -12.86 9.88 20.95
N ILE A 105 -14.03 9.77 20.31
CA ILE A 105 -14.29 8.75 19.28
C ILE A 105 -13.30 8.88 18.12
N LEU A 106 -13.06 10.11 17.65
CA LEU A 106 -12.12 10.38 16.57
C LEU A 106 -10.66 10.15 16.99
N ARG A 107 -10.28 10.43 18.24
CA ARG A 107 -8.93 10.12 18.75
C ARG A 107 -8.68 8.62 18.81
N ASP A 108 -9.63 7.84 19.30
CA ASP A 108 -9.52 6.37 19.31
C ASP A 108 -9.34 5.84 17.89
N PHE A 109 -10.15 6.34 16.95
CA PHE A 109 -10.04 5.98 15.54
C PHE A 109 -8.68 6.33 14.94
N ALA A 110 -8.18 7.54 15.21
CA ALA A 110 -6.88 7.99 14.73
C ALA A 110 -5.73 7.13 15.28
N ALA A 111 -5.73 6.84 16.59
CA ALA A 111 -4.71 6.03 17.24
C ALA A 111 -4.65 4.59 16.67
N GLU A 112 -5.79 4.03 16.28
CA GLU A 112 -5.84 2.71 15.65
C GLU A 112 -5.51 2.74 14.15
N SER A 113 -5.56 3.90 13.50
CA SER A 113 -5.41 4.06 12.03
C SER A 113 -4.00 3.79 11.55
N GLY A 114 -2.98 4.15 12.34
CA GLY A 114 -1.58 4.12 11.94
C GLY A 114 -1.28 5.03 10.74
N SER A 115 -2.11 6.06 10.52
CA SER A 115 -1.98 7.08 9.49
C SER A 115 -1.77 8.44 10.13
N GLU A 116 -0.61 9.03 9.86
CA GLU A 116 -0.21 10.33 10.38
C GLU A 116 -1.15 11.45 9.92
N ASP A 117 -1.72 11.34 8.70
CA ASP A 117 -2.66 12.33 8.17
C ASP A 117 -3.99 12.33 8.94
N ILE A 118 -4.47 11.16 9.36
CA ILE A 118 -5.68 11.02 10.18
C ILE A 118 -5.44 11.57 11.58
N GLU A 119 -4.30 11.25 12.19
CA GLU A 119 -3.90 11.76 13.50
C GLU A 119 -3.81 13.28 13.52
N ASN A 120 -3.10 13.87 12.55
CA ASN A 120 -2.97 15.31 12.40
C ASN A 120 -4.32 16.00 12.20
N PHE A 121 -5.20 15.43 11.36
CA PHE A 121 -6.55 15.98 11.17
C PHE A 121 -7.35 16.02 12.47
N VAL A 122 -7.38 14.92 13.21
CA VAL A 122 -8.16 14.81 14.44
C VAL A 122 -7.64 15.77 15.51
N GLU A 123 -6.33 15.97 15.58
CA GLU A 123 -5.74 16.96 16.48
C GLU A 123 -6.18 18.39 16.14
N ILE A 124 -6.10 18.76 14.85
CA ILE A 124 -6.58 20.06 14.35
C ILE A 124 -8.06 20.24 14.64
N PHE A 125 -8.88 19.21 14.40
CA PHE A 125 -10.31 19.22 14.69
C PHE A 125 -10.59 19.45 16.18
N CYS A 126 -9.94 18.69 17.06
CA CYS A 126 -10.11 18.82 18.51
C CYS A 126 -9.71 20.22 19.01
N PHE A 127 -8.64 20.77 18.46
CA PHE A 127 -8.16 22.11 18.80
C PHE A 127 -9.15 23.18 18.33
N ALA A 128 -9.56 23.11 17.07
CA ALA A 128 -10.40 24.12 16.45
C ALA A 128 -11.83 24.11 17.02
N LYS A 129 -12.38 22.95 17.44
CA LYS A 129 -13.70 22.87 18.10
C LYS A 129 -13.73 23.58 19.45
N ARG A 130 -12.62 23.55 20.20
CA ARG A 130 -12.45 24.25 21.48
C ARG A 130 -12.18 25.75 21.33
N GLY A 131 -11.57 26.16 20.22
CA GLY A 131 -11.12 27.54 19.99
C GLY A 131 -12.25 28.53 19.65
N GLY A 132 -13.44 28.07 19.26
CA GLY A 132 -14.62 28.91 19.04
C GLY A 132 -14.55 29.91 17.87
N GLY A 133 -13.43 29.98 17.14
CA GLY A 133 -13.30 30.76 15.90
C GLY A 133 -14.04 30.12 14.73
N ASP A 134 -13.72 30.50 13.49
CA ASP A 134 -14.28 29.90 12.26
C ASP A 134 -13.78 28.46 12.04
N PHE A 135 -14.24 27.58 12.92
CA PHE A 135 -13.96 26.15 12.97
C PHE A 135 -14.36 25.46 11.67
N ILE A 136 -15.47 25.91 11.07
CA ILE A 136 -15.98 25.36 9.81
C ILE A 136 -14.97 25.64 8.69
N HIS A 137 -14.44 26.86 8.61
CA HIS A 137 -13.38 27.20 7.65
C HIS A 137 -12.08 26.43 7.91
N LEU A 138 -11.64 26.30 9.17
CA LEU A 138 -10.44 25.52 9.53
C LEU A 138 -10.55 24.04 9.15
N ILE A 139 -11.73 23.43 9.35
CA ILE A 139 -12.00 22.08 8.88
C ILE A 139 -11.95 22.04 7.36
N ALA A 140 -12.68 22.91 6.65
CA ALA A 140 -12.74 22.90 5.19
C ALA A 140 -11.35 23.03 4.56
N VAL A 141 -10.48 23.88 5.11
CA VAL A 141 -9.08 24.02 4.66
C VAL A 141 -8.26 22.76 4.94
N SER A 142 -8.44 22.14 6.11
CA SER A 142 -7.71 20.91 6.47
C SER A 142 -8.15 19.71 5.64
N VAL A 143 -9.46 19.59 5.40
CA VAL A 143 -10.05 18.63 4.47
C VAL A 143 -9.47 18.84 3.07
N GLY A 144 -9.49 20.08 2.56
CA GLY A 144 -8.89 20.41 1.26
C GLY A 144 -7.44 19.98 1.15
N ARG A 145 -6.60 20.26 2.15
CA ARG A 145 -5.18 19.84 2.14
C ARG A 145 -4.99 18.32 2.15
N ILE A 146 -5.81 17.59 2.91
CA ILE A 146 -5.77 16.13 2.93
C ILE A 146 -6.21 15.57 1.58
N CYS A 147 -7.26 16.14 1.00
CA CYS A 147 -7.76 15.74 -0.31
C CYS A 147 -6.74 16.01 -1.41
N ASP A 148 -6.15 17.22 -1.47
CA ASP A 148 -5.10 17.58 -2.43
C ASP A 148 -3.90 16.63 -2.31
N LYS A 149 -3.48 16.32 -1.08
CA LYS A 149 -2.38 15.37 -0.84
C LYS A 149 -2.70 13.97 -1.35
N ILE A 150 -3.91 13.49 -1.10
CA ILE A 150 -4.33 12.14 -1.51
C ILE A 150 -4.58 12.06 -3.02
N GLU A 151 -5.11 13.10 -3.66
CA GLU A 151 -5.31 13.15 -5.11
C GLU A 151 -3.97 13.19 -5.86
N VAL A 152 -3.00 13.98 -5.40
CA VAL A 152 -1.61 13.93 -5.90
C VAL A 152 -0.99 12.55 -5.68
N THR A 153 -1.28 11.89 -4.54
CA THR A 153 -0.81 10.53 -4.28
C THR A 153 -1.45 9.51 -5.23
N GLU A 154 -2.73 9.67 -5.58
CA GLU A 154 -3.44 8.82 -6.54
C GLU A 154 -2.90 8.98 -7.96
N GLU A 155 -2.58 10.22 -8.38
CA GLU A 155 -1.89 10.50 -9.64
C GLU A 155 -0.51 9.81 -9.68
N ILE A 156 0.27 9.89 -8.59
CA ILE A 156 1.54 9.15 -8.45
C ILE A 156 1.32 7.63 -8.53
N TYR A 157 0.25 7.09 -7.94
CA TYR A 157 -0.08 5.67 -8.04
C TYR A 157 -0.35 5.22 -9.48
N THR A 158 -1.03 6.03 -10.30
CA THR A 158 -1.28 5.69 -11.71
C THR A 158 0.01 5.65 -12.52
N VAL A 159 0.89 6.64 -12.34
CA VAL A 159 2.21 6.68 -12.97
C VAL A 159 3.11 5.54 -12.46
N MET A 160 3.05 5.22 -11.17
CA MET A 160 3.75 4.09 -10.55
C MET A 160 3.24 2.72 -11.02
N ALA A 161 1.95 2.59 -11.32
CA ALA A 161 1.37 1.35 -11.84
C ALA A 161 1.93 1.01 -13.23
N GLU A 162 2.14 2.02 -14.07
CA GLU A 162 2.82 1.87 -15.36
C GLU A 162 4.28 1.43 -15.17
N LYS A 163 5.03 2.11 -14.30
CA LYS A 163 6.43 1.76 -13.98
C LYS A 163 6.57 0.36 -13.35
N ARG A 164 5.59 -0.07 -12.57
CA ARG A 164 5.50 -1.44 -12.02
C ARG A 164 5.37 -2.48 -13.12
N LEU A 165 4.53 -2.22 -14.13
CA LEU A 165 4.36 -3.13 -15.26
C LEU A 165 5.66 -3.25 -16.07
N GLU A 166 6.33 -2.13 -16.35
CA GLU A 166 7.65 -2.12 -17.00
C GLU A 166 8.68 -2.97 -16.23
N GLN A 167 8.77 -2.78 -14.91
CA GLN A 167 9.71 -3.52 -14.06
C GLN A 167 9.36 -5.01 -13.96
N ASN A 168 8.07 -5.35 -13.90
CA ASN A 168 7.62 -6.75 -13.92
C ASN A 168 7.99 -7.42 -15.24
N ILE A 169 7.84 -6.73 -16.37
CA ILE A 169 8.28 -7.22 -17.68
C ILE A 169 9.80 -7.44 -17.68
N MET A 170 10.58 -6.47 -17.18
CA MET A 170 12.05 -6.60 -17.07
C MET A 170 12.49 -7.78 -16.20
N CYS A 171 11.69 -8.20 -15.21
CA CYS A 171 11.98 -9.38 -14.38
C CYS A 171 11.60 -10.72 -15.05
N VAL A 172 10.69 -10.70 -16.02
CA VAL A 172 10.23 -11.91 -16.71
C VAL A 172 11.05 -12.16 -17.98
N VAL A 173 11.49 -11.11 -18.68
CA VAL A 173 12.23 -11.20 -19.94
C VAL A 173 13.49 -12.09 -19.84
N PRO A 174 14.40 -11.92 -18.86
CA PRO A 174 15.61 -12.73 -18.77
C PRO A 174 15.33 -14.22 -18.56
N ALA A 175 14.29 -14.54 -17.79
CA ALA A 175 13.83 -15.91 -17.59
C ALA A 175 13.21 -16.48 -18.87
N GLY A 176 12.40 -15.70 -19.59
CA GLY A 176 11.82 -16.09 -20.88
C GLY A 176 12.88 -16.33 -21.95
N VAL A 177 13.92 -15.49 -22.03
CA VAL A 177 15.05 -15.66 -22.94
C VAL A 177 15.85 -16.92 -22.62
N LEU A 178 16.12 -17.19 -21.34
CA LEU A 178 16.79 -18.43 -20.92
C LEU A 178 15.98 -19.67 -21.32
N LEU A 179 14.66 -19.65 -21.12
CA LEU A 179 13.77 -20.76 -21.47
C LEU A 179 13.70 -20.96 -22.99
N PHE A 180 13.67 -19.87 -23.76
CA PHE A 180 13.74 -19.90 -25.21
C PHE A 180 15.05 -20.56 -25.71
N PHE A 181 16.20 -20.15 -25.18
CA PHE A 181 17.49 -20.76 -25.55
C PHE A 181 17.60 -22.24 -25.14
N GLN A 182 16.97 -22.65 -24.03
CA GLN A 182 16.91 -24.07 -23.66
C GLN A 182 16.12 -24.92 -24.66
N LEU A 183 15.02 -24.38 -25.21
CA LEU A 183 14.18 -25.10 -26.16
C LEU A 183 14.78 -25.15 -27.57
N THR A 184 15.41 -24.06 -28.02
CA THR A 184 15.93 -23.95 -29.38
C THR A 184 17.36 -24.47 -29.53
N SER A 185 18.19 -24.40 -28.48
CA SER A 185 19.62 -24.75 -28.55
C SER A 185 20.20 -25.24 -27.20
N PRO A 186 19.88 -26.48 -26.79
CA PRO A 186 20.36 -27.04 -25.51
C PRO A 186 21.89 -27.24 -25.47
N GLU A 187 22.53 -27.48 -26.62
CA GLU A 187 23.99 -27.62 -26.77
C GLU A 187 24.76 -26.37 -26.27
N PHE A 188 24.23 -25.17 -26.52
CA PHE A 188 24.86 -23.90 -26.12
C PHE A 188 24.88 -23.71 -24.60
N ILE A 189 23.82 -24.14 -23.92
CA ILE A 189 23.72 -24.09 -22.45
C ILE A 189 24.59 -25.19 -21.83
N GLY A 190 24.70 -26.36 -22.48
CA GLY A 190 25.63 -27.42 -22.09
C GLY A 190 27.10 -26.98 -22.03
N LEU A 191 27.58 -26.22 -23.03
CA LEU A 191 28.94 -25.67 -23.03
C LEU A 191 29.19 -24.66 -21.89
N LEU A 192 28.15 -23.93 -21.48
CA LEU A 192 28.22 -22.93 -20.42
C LEU A 192 28.23 -23.57 -19.02
N TYR A 193 27.55 -24.69 -18.83
CA TYR A 193 27.48 -25.43 -17.57
C TYR A 193 28.56 -26.51 -17.41
N GLY A 194 29.22 -26.93 -18.49
CA GLY A 194 30.22 -28.01 -18.48
C GLY A 194 31.60 -27.63 -17.92
N ASN A 195 31.92 -26.33 -17.80
CA ASN A 195 33.25 -25.85 -17.38
C ASN A 195 33.21 -25.07 -16.06
N LEU A 196 34.22 -25.25 -15.20
CA LEU A 196 34.41 -24.50 -13.93
C LEU A 196 34.31 -22.97 -14.10
N THR A 197 34.86 -22.44 -15.20
CA THR A 197 34.79 -21.02 -15.56
C THR A 197 33.37 -20.57 -15.88
N GLY A 198 32.60 -21.40 -16.59
CA GLY A 198 31.21 -21.11 -16.94
C GLY A 198 30.28 -21.11 -15.73
N ILE A 199 30.51 -22.04 -14.77
CA ILE A 199 29.83 -22.05 -13.48
C ILE A 199 30.09 -20.72 -12.74
N LEU A 200 31.35 -20.27 -12.65
CA LEU A 200 31.71 -19.02 -11.98
C LEU A 200 30.99 -17.80 -12.57
N ILE A 201 30.95 -17.68 -13.90
CA ILE A 201 30.29 -16.58 -14.62
C ILE A 201 28.77 -16.62 -14.40
N MET A 202 28.15 -17.81 -14.44
CA MET A 202 26.72 -17.97 -14.19
C MET A 202 26.33 -17.63 -12.76
N THR A 203 27.18 -18.00 -11.79
CA THR A 203 26.94 -17.65 -10.38
C THR A 203 27.05 -16.13 -10.17
N ALA A 204 28.02 -15.47 -10.80
CA ALA A 204 28.15 -14.01 -10.76
C ALA A 204 26.96 -13.30 -11.41
N ALA A 205 26.51 -13.78 -12.58
CA ALA A 205 25.34 -13.24 -13.28
C ALA A 205 24.05 -13.40 -12.45
N LEU A 206 23.87 -14.54 -11.78
CA LEU A 206 22.72 -14.80 -10.92
C LEU A 206 22.73 -13.90 -9.67
N VAL A 207 23.90 -13.67 -9.06
CA VAL A 207 24.06 -12.74 -7.94
C VAL A 207 23.75 -11.30 -8.37
N LEU A 208 24.24 -10.88 -9.54
CA LEU A 208 23.92 -9.57 -10.12
C LEU A 208 22.42 -9.43 -10.39
N TYR A 209 21.79 -10.47 -10.91
CA TYR A 209 20.35 -10.50 -11.16
C TYR A 209 19.54 -10.41 -9.86
N ALA A 210 19.93 -11.18 -8.84
CA ALA A 210 19.31 -11.13 -7.52
C ALA A 210 19.49 -9.75 -6.86
N ALA A 211 20.67 -9.15 -6.97
CA ALA A 211 20.95 -7.81 -6.46
C ALA A 211 20.09 -6.75 -7.18
N ALA A 212 20.03 -6.81 -8.51
CA ALA A 212 19.19 -5.91 -9.32
C ALA A 212 17.69 -6.06 -8.98
N PHE A 213 17.23 -7.30 -8.77
CA PHE A 213 15.86 -7.57 -8.36
C PHE A 213 15.55 -6.98 -6.97
N VAL A 214 16.45 -7.18 -6.00
CA VAL A 214 16.29 -6.62 -4.65
C VAL A 214 16.29 -5.08 -4.67
N LEU A 215 17.20 -4.47 -5.43
CA LEU A 215 17.24 -3.01 -5.61
C LEU A 215 15.97 -2.49 -6.27
N GLY A 216 15.47 -3.18 -7.30
CA GLY A 216 14.21 -2.83 -7.94
C GLY A 216 13.03 -2.90 -6.99
N VAL A 217 12.93 -3.96 -6.17
CA VAL A 217 11.84 -4.08 -5.18
C VAL A 217 11.94 -2.99 -4.11
N ARG A 218 13.16 -2.63 -3.69
CA ARG A 218 13.43 -1.55 -2.73
C ARG A 218 13.04 -0.18 -3.26
N MET A 219 13.43 0.18 -4.49
CA MET A 219 13.03 1.46 -5.09
C MET A 219 11.51 1.58 -5.17
N MET A 220 10.84 0.49 -5.53
CA MET A 220 9.39 0.42 -5.56
C MET A 220 8.72 0.50 -4.17
N GLU A 221 9.46 0.26 -3.08
CA GLU A 221 8.97 0.34 -1.69
C GLU A 221 9.27 1.72 -1.05
N VAL A 222 10.13 2.55 -1.63
CA VAL A 222 10.52 3.86 -1.07
C VAL A 222 9.56 4.98 -1.47
N GLU A 223 8.71 4.74 -2.47
CA GLU A 223 7.72 5.71 -2.96
C GLU A 223 6.27 5.36 -2.54
N VAL A 224 6.13 4.40 -1.62
CA VAL A 224 4.87 3.99 -0.93
C VAL A 224 4.92 4.28 0.57
#